data_AF-A0A7D8UZ98-F1
#
_entry.id   AF-A0A7D8UZ98-F1
#
_cell.length_a   1.000
_cell.length_b   1.000
_cell.length_c   1.000
_cell.angle_alpha   90.00
_cell.angle_beta   90.00
_cell.angle_gamma   90.00
#
_symmetry.space_group_name_H-M   'P 1'
#
loop_
_entity.id
_entity.type
_entity.pdbx_description
1 polymer ?
#
loop_
_entity_poly.entity_id
_entity_poly.type
_entity_poly.pdbx_seq_one_letter_code
_entity_poly.pdbx_strand_id
1 'polypeptide(L)'
;MVVSPTNQLLLLQRVAASSSFASAHVFPGGNLSEYHETVPAVGTPGRHVDGEAYRLAAIRETFEESGILLAHPKGGKTDQLLDISEAQRQEGRGLVHGDKKRFTEWLEDVGGVADLDGLIPFTRWITPVQVPKRFTTQMYVYFLPLSTRVSSKEIVHTPTHDGGKEHTEAVFADPAAWLDKAAKGEVILFPPQLYLLHLLSDYLGPAHGTNYAAQRAALVEFLHKIPTGPSDHPLGRISWADKCISPVGLPITRADGRATLNLEHPGLELNGTTRGGDHDRVVLVSRLTGGPGTPGPTKVQVRWRDEALKEGVRNEGKL
;
A
#
# COMPACT_ATOMS: atom_id res chain seq x y z
N MET A 1 -4.41 -2.50 -0.48
CA MET A 1 -4.77 -2.06 -1.84
C MET A 1 -6.11 -2.66 -2.20
N VAL A 2 -7.16 -1.85 -2.25
CA VAL A 2 -8.52 -2.31 -2.56
C VAL A 2 -8.76 -2.12 -4.06
N VAL A 3 -9.07 -3.21 -4.74
CA VAL A 3 -9.31 -3.26 -6.19
C VAL A 3 -10.82 -3.32 -6.45
N SER A 4 -11.32 -2.37 -7.23
CA SER A 4 -12.75 -2.27 -7.58
C SER A 4 -13.22 -3.42 -8.48
N PRO A 5 -14.53 -3.62 -8.65
CA PRO A 5 -15.12 -4.51 -9.65
C PRO A 5 -14.58 -4.31 -11.08
N THR A 6 -14.19 -3.08 -11.42
CA THR A 6 -13.63 -2.69 -12.72
C THR A 6 -12.10 -2.58 -12.70
N ASN A 7 -11.45 -3.21 -11.71
CA ASN A 7 -10.00 -3.27 -11.51
C ASN A 7 -9.28 -1.92 -11.32
N GLN A 8 -10.01 -0.90 -10.89
CA GLN A 8 -9.43 0.36 -10.45
C GLN A 8 -8.90 0.22 -9.02
N LEU A 9 -7.85 0.96 -8.67
CA LEU A 9 -7.32 1.01 -7.31
C LEU A 9 -7.79 2.21 -6.52
N LEU A 10 -8.17 1.93 -5.27
CA LEU A 10 -8.49 2.93 -4.26
C LEU A 10 -7.21 3.57 -3.71
N LEU A 11 -7.12 4.88 -3.86
CA LEU A 11 -6.22 5.71 -3.07
C LEU A 11 -7.01 6.74 -2.27
N LEU A 12 -6.47 7.06 -1.09
CA LEU A 12 -6.99 8.03 -0.16
C LEU A 12 -6.09 9.26 -0.12
N GLN A 13 -6.71 10.44 -0.01
CA GLN A 13 -6.01 11.70 0.22
C GLN A 13 -6.63 12.41 1.42
N ARG A 14 -5.84 12.62 2.48
CA ARG A 14 -6.27 13.46 3.60
C ARG A 14 -6.16 14.92 3.21
N VAL A 15 -7.28 15.62 3.27
CA VAL A 15 -7.41 17.05 3.03
C VAL A 15 -7.51 17.74 4.39
N ALA A 16 -6.37 18.14 4.95
CA ALA A 16 -6.33 18.95 6.15
C ALA A 16 -6.70 20.41 5.83
N ALA A 17 -7.57 21.02 6.63
CA ALA A 17 -7.98 22.42 6.46
C ALA A 17 -6.83 23.42 6.70
N SER A 18 -5.77 23.03 7.43
CA SER A 18 -4.55 23.82 7.55
C SER A 18 -3.36 22.98 8.03
N SER A 19 -2.45 22.61 7.13
CA SER A 19 -1.01 22.54 7.38
C SER A 19 -0.31 22.07 6.09
N SER A 20 0.95 22.42 5.96
CA SER A 20 1.77 22.36 4.75
C SER A 20 2.10 20.95 4.20
N PHE A 21 1.21 19.95 4.38
CA PHE A 21 1.30 18.57 3.85
C PHE A 21 -0.01 17.96 3.32
N ALA A 22 -0.98 18.77 2.89
CA ALA A 22 -2.21 18.25 2.30
C ALA A 22 -2.03 17.89 0.81
N SER A 23 -1.56 16.69 0.43
CA SER A 23 -1.60 16.23 -0.99
C SER A 23 -1.14 14.78 -1.31
N ALA A 24 -0.58 14.03 -0.37
CA ALA A 24 -0.13 12.66 -0.68
C ALA A 24 -1.32 11.70 -0.84
N HIS A 25 -1.28 10.91 -1.91
CA HIS A 25 -2.22 9.82 -2.12
C HIS A 25 -1.61 8.52 -1.61
N VAL A 26 -2.37 7.79 -0.80
CA VAL A 26 -1.93 6.56 -0.13
C VAL A 26 -2.96 5.46 -0.29
N PHE A 27 -2.54 4.20 -0.14
CA PHE A 27 -3.52 3.12 0.04
C PHE A 27 -4.17 3.24 1.43
N PRO A 28 -5.44 2.80 1.60
CA PRO A 28 -6.04 2.68 2.91
C PRO A 28 -5.18 1.82 3.85
N GLY A 29 -5.01 2.26 5.08
CA GLY A 29 -4.25 1.54 6.09
C GLY A 29 -3.67 2.44 7.18
N GLY A 30 -3.29 1.82 8.29
CA GLY A 30 -2.79 2.55 9.46
C GLY A 30 -2.00 1.67 10.42
N ASN A 31 -1.95 2.07 11.69
CA ASN A 31 -1.16 1.37 12.70
C ASN A 31 -1.97 0.24 13.32
N LEU A 32 -1.26 -0.74 13.88
CA LEU A 32 -1.88 -1.66 14.83
C LEU A 32 -2.29 -0.89 16.10
N SER A 33 -3.39 -1.28 16.70
CA SER A 33 -3.93 -0.75 17.96
C SER A 33 -4.04 -1.88 18.98
N GLU A 34 -3.44 -1.71 20.16
CA GLU A 34 -3.60 -2.68 21.27
C GLU A 34 -5.06 -2.76 21.76
N TYR A 35 -5.87 -1.73 21.49
CA TYR A 35 -7.29 -1.76 21.77
C TYR A 35 -8.04 -2.70 20.81
N HIS A 36 -7.57 -2.89 19.58
CA HIS A 36 -8.27 -3.72 18.60
C HIS A 36 -7.63 -5.08 18.38
N GLU A 37 -6.30 -5.16 18.35
CA GLU A 37 -5.55 -6.34 17.96
C GLU A 37 -4.52 -6.77 19.02
N THR A 38 -4.10 -8.03 18.97
CA THR A 38 -2.93 -8.50 19.73
C THR A 38 -1.65 -8.12 18.99
N VAL A 39 -1.03 -7.03 19.41
CA VAL A 39 0.12 -6.43 18.72
C VAL A 39 1.43 -7.17 19.07
N PRO A 40 2.21 -7.67 18.08
CA PRO A 40 3.52 -8.27 18.35
C PRO A 40 4.47 -7.25 19.00
N ALA A 41 5.23 -7.60 20.03
CA ALA A 41 6.10 -6.65 20.72
C ALA A 41 7.17 -6.00 19.80
N VAL A 42 7.52 -4.74 20.08
CA VAL A 42 8.57 -4.01 19.37
C VAL A 42 9.91 -4.75 19.47
N GLY A 43 10.65 -4.82 18.36
CA GLY A 43 11.97 -5.48 18.31
C GLY A 43 11.92 -7.00 18.18
N THR A 44 10.74 -7.63 18.18
CA THR A 44 10.62 -9.07 17.96
C THR A 44 10.52 -9.39 16.46
N PRO A 45 11.04 -10.54 16.00
CA PRO A 45 10.89 -10.97 14.60
C PRO A 45 9.44 -11.02 14.13
N GLY A 46 8.49 -11.35 15.03
CA GLY A 46 7.06 -11.40 14.74
C GLY A 46 6.46 -10.06 14.28
N ARG A 47 7.11 -8.93 14.58
CA ARG A 47 6.73 -7.59 14.08
C ARG A 47 6.94 -7.44 12.56
N HIS A 48 7.62 -8.39 11.92
CA HIS A 48 7.95 -8.35 10.50
C HIS A 48 7.39 -9.56 9.71
N VAL A 49 6.41 -10.23 10.29
CA VAL A 49 5.72 -11.38 9.70
C VAL A 49 4.25 -11.01 9.50
N ASP A 50 3.66 -11.45 8.40
CA ASP A 50 2.20 -11.37 8.20
C ASP A 50 1.47 -12.15 9.31
N GLY A 51 0.27 -11.73 9.67
CA GLY A 51 -0.52 -12.40 10.69
C GLY A 51 -1.86 -11.74 10.92
N GLU A 52 -2.67 -12.37 11.76
CA GLU A 52 -4.03 -11.95 12.07
C GLU A 52 -4.12 -10.48 12.49
N ALA A 53 -3.21 -10.01 13.34
CA ALA A 53 -3.19 -8.60 13.77
C ALA A 53 -3.04 -7.61 12.60
N TYR A 54 -2.15 -7.92 11.63
CA TYR A 54 -1.97 -7.06 10.46
C TYR A 54 -3.14 -7.11 9.49
N ARG A 55 -3.74 -8.29 9.31
CA ARG A 55 -4.91 -8.48 8.44
C ARG A 55 -6.14 -7.77 9.01
N LEU A 56 -6.39 -7.92 10.31
CA LEU A 56 -7.50 -7.27 10.99
C LEU A 56 -7.34 -5.75 10.97
N ALA A 57 -6.15 -5.24 11.29
CA ALA A 57 -5.87 -3.81 11.22
C ALA A 57 -6.03 -3.27 9.79
N ALA A 58 -5.59 -3.98 8.76
CA ALA A 58 -5.77 -3.54 7.37
C ALA A 58 -7.25 -3.38 7.00
N ILE A 59 -8.13 -4.28 7.45
CA ILE A 59 -9.58 -4.20 7.22
C ILE A 59 -10.21 -3.09 8.06
N ARG A 60 -9.86 -3.01 9.34
CA ARG A 60 -10.34 -1.96 10.26
C ARG A 60 -10.00 -0.57 9.73
N GLU A 61 -8.74 -0.33 9.40
CA GLU A 61 -8.26 0.96 8.87
C GLU A 61 -8.91 1.28 7.52
N THR A 62 -9.11 0.28 6.66
CA THR A 62 -9.87 0.48 5.40
C THR A 62 -11.30 0.96 5.69
N PHE A 63 -11.97 0.37 6.68
CA PHE A 63 -13.31 0.78 7.09
C PHE A 63 -13.33 2.17 7.72
N GLU A 64 -12.40 2.47 8.62
CA GLU A 64 -12.28 3.78 9.25
C GLU A 64 -12.02 4.89 8.23
N GLU A 65 -11.08 4.70 7.30
CA GLU A 65 -10.64 5.76 6.40
C GLU A 65 -11.52 5.92 5.15
N SER A 66 -12.11 4.83 4.66
CA SER A 66 -12.87 4.83 3.39
C SER A 66 -14.34 4.48 3.52
N GLY A 67 -14.78 3.95 4.68
CA GLY A 67 -16.12 3.41 4.87
C GLY A 67 -16.36 2.06 4.19
N ILE A 68 -15.44 1.56 3.35
CA ILE A 68 -15.56 0.24 2.72
C ILE A 68 -15.35 -0.85 3.77
N LEU A 69 -16.36 -1.71 3.95
CA LEU A 69 -16.32 -2.80 4.91
C LEU A 69 -15.94 -4.11 4.23
N LEU A 70 -14.76 -4.64 4.53
CA LEU A 70 -14.27 -5.93 4.01
C LEU A 70 -14.63 -7.05 4.99
N ALA A 71 -15.90 -7.43 5.01
CA ALA A 71 -16.44 -8.44 5.92
C ALA A 71 -17.50 -9.30 5.20
N HIS A 72 -17.72 -10.50 5.70
CA HIS A 72 -18.81 -11.38 5.26
C HIS A 72 -19.91 -11.49 6.32
N PRO A 73 -21.16 -11.78 5.92
CA PRO A 73 -22.21 -12.15 6.87
C PRO A 73 -21.83 -13.36 7.73
N LYS A 74 -22.25 -13.36 8.98
CA LYS A 74 -22.09 -14.50 9.91
C LYS A 74 -22.86 -15.70 9.35
N GLY A 75 -22.20 -16.85 9.23
CA GLY A 75 -22.77 -18.07 8.65
C GLY A 75 -22.06 -18.60 7.40
N GLY A 76 -21.09 -17.85 6.85
CA GLY A 76 -20.17 -18.37 5.85
C GLY A 76 -19.73 -17.33 4.82
N LYS A 77 -18.65 -17.62 4.10
CA LYS A 77 -18.21 -16.81 2.96
C LYS A 77 -19.22 -16.95 1.83
N THR A 78 -19.85 -15.84 1.47
CA THR A 78 -20.61 -15.72 0.24
C THR A 78 -19.79 -14.92 -0.77
N ASP A 79 -20.17 -14.93 -2.05
CA ASP A 79 -19.59 -14.04 -3.07
C ASP A 79 -19.95 -12.55 -2.87
N GLN A 80 -20.54 -12.20 -1.72
CA GLN A 80 -20.93 -10.86 -1.36
C GLN A 80 -20.30 -10.45 -0.04
N LEU A 81 -19.92 -9.18 0.03
CA LEU A 81 -19.55 -8.55 1.30
C LEU A 81 -20.82 -8.24 2.10
N LEU A 82 -20.66 -8.13 3.41
CA LEU A 82 -21.72 -7.70 4.30
C LEU A 82 -22.19 -6.30 3.89
N ASP A 83 -23.48 -6.20 3.55
CA ASP A 83 -24.14 -4.93 3.32
C ASP A 83 -24.71 -4.40 4.64
N ILE A 84 -24.44 -3.13 4.93
CA ILE A 84 -24.94 -2.41 6.10
C ILE A 84 -25.47 -1.07 5.67
N SER A 85 -26.49 -0.57 6.38
CA SER A 85 -27.02 0.76 6.12
C SER A 85 -25.96 1.84 6.35
N GLU A 86 -26.11 2.97 5.67
CA GLU A 86 -25.21 4.12 5.85
C GLU A 86 -25.20 4.63 7.30
N ALA A 87 -26.34 4.57 7.99
CA ALA A 87 -26.41 4.94 9.40
C ALA A 87 -25.55 4.02 10.29
N GLN A 88 -25.66 2.70 10.12
CA GLN A 88 -24.83 1.73 10.83
C GLN A 88 -23.35 1.90 10.50
N ARG A 89 -23.04 2.21 9.23
CA ARG A 89 -21.67 2.45 8.76
C ARG A 89 -21.06 3.66 9.47
N GLN A 90 -21.75 4.80 9.49
CA GLN A 90 -21.23 6.02 10.13
C GLN A 90 -21.14 5.89 11.65
N GLU A 91 -22.14 5.26 12.30
CA GLU A 91 -22.09 4.96 13.73
C GLU A 91 -20.89 4.05 14.06
N GLY A 92 -20.75 2.94 13.33
CA GLY A 92 -19.66 1.98 13.49
C GLY A 92 -18.30 2.62 13.33
N ARG A 93 -18.10 3.43 12.28
CA ARG A 93 -16.85 4.18 12.07
C ARG A 93 -16.54 5.09 13.26
N GLY A 94 -17.53 5.81 13.79
CA GLY A 94 -17.35 6.69 14.94
C GLY A 94 -17.02 5.94 16.24
N LEU A 95 -17.61 4.76 16.46
CA LEU A 95 -17.35 3.92 17.62
C LEU A 95 -15.97 3.28 17.58
N VAL A 96 -15.61 2.72 16.42
CA VAL A 96 -14.34 2.01 16.21
C VAL A 96 -13.18 2.98 16.22
N HIS A 97 -13.24 4.06 15.43
CA HIS A 97 -12.17 5.07 15.40
C HIS A 97 -11.94 5.78 16.74
N GLY A 98 -12.99 5.92 17.54
CA GLY A 98 -12.92 6.55 18.85
C GLY A 98 -12.54 5.60 20.00
N ASP A 99 -12.12 4.37 19.70
CA ASP A 99 -11.83 3.30 20.68
C ASP A 99 -12.96 3.08 21.70
N LYS A 100 -14.22 3.30 21.29
CA LYS A 100 -15.40 3.12 22.14
C LYS A 100 -15.96 1.70 22.07
N LYS A 101 -15.66 0.99 20.97
CA LYS A 101 -16.03 -0.40 20.76
C LYS A 101 -14.97 -1.08 19.89
N ARG A 102 -14.58 -2.32 20.21
CA ARG A 102 -13.61 -3.04 19.37
C ARG A 102 -14.23 -3.31 18.00
N PHE A 103 -13.42 -3.25 16.94
CA PHE A 103 -13.89 -3.49 15.57
C PHE A 103 -14.57 -4.86 15.39
N THR A 104 -14.02 -5.91 15.99
CA THR A 104 -14.59 -7.27 15.92
C THR A 104 -15.91 -7.39 16.66
N GLU A 105 -16.05 -6.73 17.81
CA GLU A 105 -17.30 -6.68 18.59
C GLU A 105 -18.39 -5.92 17.81
N TRP A 106 -18.04 -4.77 17.22
CA TRP A 106 -18.98 -4.02 16.38
C TRP A 106 -19.37 -4.81 15.13
N LEU A 107 -18.43 -5.49 14.48
CA LEU A 107 -18.72 -6.37 13.36
C LEU A 107 -19.72 -7.47 13.75
N GLU A 108 -19.53 -8.09 14.91
CA GLU A 108 -20.44 -9.13 15.39
C GLU A 108 -21.86 -8.59 15.63
N ASP A 109 -22.01 -7.40 16.22
CA ASP A 109 -23.29 -6.73 16.42
C ASP A 109 -24.07 -6.56 15.11
N VAL A 110 -23.39 -6.19 14.03
CA VAL A 110 -24.00 -6.01 12.71
C VAL A 110 -24.09 -7.32 11.91
N GLY A 111 -23.81 -8.47 12.55
CA GLY A 111 -23.93 -9.80 11.94
C GLY A 111 -22.80 -10.13 10.97
N GLY A 112 -21.60 -9.58 11.17
CA GLY A 112 -20.45 -9.71 10.30
C GLY A 112 -19.23 -10.38 10.93
N VAL A 113 -18.32 -10.82 10.06
CA VAL A 113 -16.96 -11.27 10.40
C VAL A 113 -15.98 -10.71 9.36
N ALA A 114 -14.82 -10.22 9.81
CA ALA A 114 -13.81 -9.65 8.92
C ALA A 114 -13.29 -10.69 7.90
N ASP A 115 -13.15 -10.31 6.63
CA ASP A 115 -12.64 -11.20 5.59
C ASP A 115 -11.10 -11.23 5.55
N LEU A 116 -10.51 -11.85 6.57
CA LEU A 116 -9.05 -11.94 6.72
C LEU A 116 -8.37 -12.69 5.56
N ASP A 117 -9.05 -13.69 5.00
CA ASP A 117 -8.52 -14.57 3.96
C ASP A 117 -8.59 -13.94 2.56
N GLY A 118 -9.51 -13.00 2.33
CA GLY A 118 -9.57 -12.24 1.08
C GLY A 118 -8.37 -11.30 0.88
N LEU A 119 -7.60 -11.02 1.94
CA LEU A 119 -6.35 -10.29 1.85
C LEU A 119 -5.23 -11.20 1.31
N ILE A 120 -4.76 -10.90 0.10
CA ILE A 120 -3.60 -11.54 -0.50
C ILE A 120 -2.35 -10.77 -0.07
N PRO A 121 -1.43 -11.36 0.71
CA PRO A 121 -0.20 -10.69 1.12
C PRO A 121 0.66 -10.35 -0.09
N PHE A 122 1.16 -9.11 -0.16
CA PHE A 122 1.97 -8.67 -1.29
C PHE A 122 3.41 -8.37 -0.95
N THR A 123 3.73 -7.36 -0.14
CA THR A 123 5.13 -7.05 0.24
C THR A 123 5.15 -6.34 1.58
N ARG A 124 6.24 -6.47 2.32
CA ARG A 124 6.50 -5.65 3.50
C ARG A 124 7.43 -4.49 3.16
N TRP A 125 7.09 -3.31 3.66
CA TRP A 125 7.92 -2.11 3.51
C TRP A 125 8.41 -1.64 4.87
N ILE A 126 9.70 -1.41 4.99
CA ILE A 126 10.32 -0.87 6.21
C ILE A 126 10.91 0.50 5.88
N THR A 127 10.46 1.52 6.59
CA THR A 127 10.97 2.88 6.42
C THR A 127 12.49 2.91 6.64
N PRO A 128 13.27 3.54 5.73
CA PRO A 128 14.72 3.65 5.87
C PRO A 128 15.14 4.32 7.19
N VAL A 129 16.33 4.01 7.66
CA VAL A 129 16.85 4.44 8.98
C VAL A 129 17.07 5.94 9.10
N GLN A 130 17.22 6.63 7.97
CA GLN A 130 17.44 8.07 7.91
C GLN A 130 16.16 8.87 8.17
N VAL A 131 14.99 8.22 8.20
CA VAL A 131 13.70 8.85 8.47
C VAL A 131 13.41 8.77 9.97
N PRO A 132 13.13 9.89 10.68
CA PRO A 132 12.94 9.88 12.14
C PRO A 132 11.79 8.98 12.61
N LYS A 133 10.67 8.98 11.88
CA LYS A 133 9.52 8.12 12.17
C LYS A 133 9.52 6.94 11.20
N ARG A 134 9.63 5.73 11.74
CA ARG A 134 9.78 4.50 10.95
C ARG A 134 8.60 3.57 11.17
N PHE A 135 8.21 2.91 10.09
CA PHE A 135 7.11 1.96 10.04
C PHE A 135 7.58 0.65 9.43
N THR A 136 6.92 -0.44 9.82
CA THR A 136 6.98 -1.73 9.13
C THR A 136 5.56 -2.07 8.69
N THR A 137 5.32 -2.02 7.37
CA THR A 137 3.98 -2.06 6.80
C THR A 137 3.84 -3.29 5.94
N GLN A 138 2.90 -4.18 6.28
CA GLN A 138 2.49 -5.27 5.40
C GLN A 138 1.48 -4.74 4.39
N MET A 139 1.76 -4.93 3.10
CA MET A 139 0.85 -4.57 2.02
C MET A 139 0.03 -5.79 1.61
N TYR A 140 -1.24 -5.57 1.31
CA TYR A 140 -2.17 -6.58 0.82
C TYR A 140 -2.87 -6.10 -0.44
N VAL A 141 -3.24 -7.03 -1.31
CA VAL A 141 -4.23 -6.84 -2.38
C VAL A 141 -5.54 -7.45 -1.90
N TYR A 142 -6.65 -6.72 -2.09
CA TYR A 142 -8.00 -7.21 -1.86
C TYR A 142 -8.85 -6.90 -3.09
N PHE A 143 -9.51 -7.92 -3.65
CA PHE A 143 -10.43 -7.74 -4.78
C PHE A 143 -11.86 -7.64 -4.27
N LEU A 144 -12.49 -6.48 -4.42
CA LEU A 144 -13.94 -6.40 -4.21
C LEU A 144 -14.65 -7.36 -5.17
N PRO A 145 -15.70 -8.07 -4.73
CA PRO A 145 -16.48 -8.92 -5.62
C PRO A 145 -16.88 -8.18 -6.91
N LEU A 146 -16.86 -8.86 -8.05
CA LEU A 146 -17.23 -8.25 -9.34
C LEU A 146 -18.69 -7.77 -9.37
N SER A 147 -19.52 -8.30 -8.46
CA SER A 147 -20.92 -7.92 -8.25
C SER A 147 -21.10 -6.67 -7.37
N THR A 148 -20.06 -6.26 -6.63
CA THR A 148 -20.12 -5.09 -5.75
C THR A 148 -20.34 -3.82 -6.56
N ARG A 149 -21.07 -2.85 -6.00
CA ARG A 149 -21.21 -1.52 -6.59
C ARG A 149 -20.37 -0.56 -5.76
N VAL A 150 -19.50 0.20 -6.42
CA VAL A 150 -18.70 1.26 -5.80
C VAL A 150 -18.84 2.54 -6.59
N SER A 151 -18.86 3.67 -5.88
CA SER A 151 -18.73 4.97 -6.51
C SER A 151 -17.27 5.18 -6.93
N SER A 152 -17.02 5.93 -8.01
CA SER A 152 -15.65 6.21 -8.47
C SER A 152 -14.92 7.21 -7.56
N LYS A 153 -15.68 8.04 -6.83
CA LYS A 153 -15.17 9.01 -5.88
C LYS A 153 -16.17 9.16 -4.74
N GLU A 154 -15.65 9.13 -3.52
CA GLU A 154 -16.39 9.36 -2.28
C GLU A 154 -15.61 10.33 -1.39
N ILE A 155 -16.32 11.22 -0.70
CA ILE A 155 -15.71 12.09 0.31
C ILE A 155 -16.15 11.54 1.66
N VAL A 156 -15.17 11.05 2.41
CA VAL A 156 -15.39 10.43 3.70
C VAL A 156 -14.97 11.41 4.79
N HIS A 157 -15.87 11.68 5.73
CA HIS A 157 -15.53 12.45 6.93
C HIS A 157 -14.95 11.49 7.97
N THR A 158 -13.70 11.72 8.36
CA THR A 158 -13.05 10.97 9.44
C THR A 158 -13.05 11.89 10.67
N PRO A 159 -13.74 11.51 11.76
CA PRO A 159 -13.60 12.21 13.04
C PRO A 159 -12.14 12.14 13.47
N THR A 160 -11.54 13.20 13.97
CA THR A 160 -10.23 13.13 14.60
C THR A 160 -10.37 12.87 16.10
N HIS A 161 -9.32 12.33 16.73
CA HIS A 161 -9.32 12.01 18.16
C HIS A 161 -9.55 13.24 19.07
N ASP A 162 -9.29 14.45 18.57
CA ASP A 162 -9.54 15.73 19.26
C ASP A 162 -10.91 16.36 18.93
N GLY A 163 -11.78 15.65 18.22
CA GLY A 163 -13.13 16.11 17.87
C GLY A 163 -13.22 17.01 16.63
N GLY A 164 -12.11 17.21 15.91
CA GLY A 164 -12.09 17.79 14.58
C GLY A 164 -12.69 16.87 13.50
N LYS A 165 -12.84 17.41 12.28
CA LYS A 165 -13.23 16.66 11.09
C LYS A 165 -12.13 16.78 10.05
N GLU A 166 -11.46 15.68 9.73
CA GLU A 166 -10.61 15.57 8.56
C GLU A 166 -11.44 15.05 7.38
N HIS A 167 -11.23 15.62 6.20
CA HIS A 167 -11.84 15.13 4.97
C HIS A 167 -10.86 14.17 4.30
N THR A 168 -11.29 12.96 4.05
CA THR A 168 -10.54 11.99 3.24
C THR A 168 -11.25 11.84 1.92
N GLU A 169 -10.58 12.19 0.82
CA GLU A 169 -11.07 11.84 -0.51
C GLU A 169 -10.67 10.39 -0.81
N ALA A 170 -11.65 9.54 -1.09
CA ALA A 170 -11.48 8.17 -1.53
C ALA A 170 -11.76 8.10 -3.03
N VAL A 171 -10.76 7.73 -3.83
CA VAL A 171 -10.87 7.73 -5.29
C VAL A 171 -10.42 6.40 -5.85
N PHE A 172 -11.25 5.82 -6.71
CA PHE A 172 -10.86 4.71 -7.58
C PHE A 172 -10.39 5.26 -8.93
N ALA A 173 -9.20 4.85 -9.35
CA ALA A 173 -8.72 5.06 -10.73
C ALA A 173 -7.81 3.91 -11.17
N ASP A 174 -7.59 3.78 -12.47
CA ASP A 174 -6.68 2.77 -13.01
C ASP A 174 -5.25 2.97 -12.47
N PRO A 175 -4.49 1.89 -12.19
CA PRO A 175 -3.12 2.04 -11.70
C PRO A 175 -2.24 2.91 -12.60
N ALA A 176 -2.34 2.73 -13.93
CA ALA A 176 -1.63 3.57 -14.90
C ALA A 176 -2.04 5.05 -14.83
N ALA A 177 -3.33 5.34 -14.62
CA ALA A 177 -3.80 6.72 -14.48
C ALA A 177 -3.23 7.40 -13.23
N TRP A 178 -3.07 6.68 -12.11
CA TRP A 178 -2.38 7.21 -10.93
C TRP A 178 -0.92 7.54 -11.19
N LEU A 179 -0.22 6.68 -11.93
CA LEU A 179 1.18 6.91 -12.32
C LEU A 179 1.30 8.13 -13.24
N ASP A 180 0.40 8.29 -14.20
CA ASP A 180 0.36 9.45 -15.10
C ASP A 180 0.12 10.76 -14.33
N LYS A 181 -0.83 10.77 -13.40
CA LYS A 181 -1.08 11.92 -12.52
C LYS A 181 0.16 12.28 -11.70
N ALA A 182 0.86 11.29 -11.16
CA ALA A 182 2.08 11.51 -10.39
C ALA A 182 3.22 12.04 -11.28
N ALA A 183 3.35 11.54 -12.51
CA ALA A 183 4.33 12.02 -13.48
C ALA A 183 4.09 13.49 -13.88
N LYS A 184 2.82 13.91 -13.96
CA LYS A 184 2.39 15.30 -14.21
C LYS A 184 2.45 16.19 -12.96
N GLY A 185 2.72 15.63 -11.78
CA GLY A 185 2.75 16.37 -10.52
C GLY A 185 1.36 16.73 -9.98
N GLU A 186 0.30 16.11 -10.50
CA GLU A 186 -1.09 16.32 -10.04
C GLU A 186 -1.35 15.63 -8.70
N VAL A 187 -0.59 14.57 -8.39
CA VAL A 187 -0.63 13.86 -7.12
C VAL A 187 0.77 13.53 -6.62
N ILE A 188 0.92 13.37 -5.31
CA ILE A 188 2.17 12.92 -4.69
C ILE A 188 2.03 11.45 -4.32
N LEU A 189 2.90 10.60 -4.87
CA LEU A 189 3.03 9.19 -4.51
C LEU A 189 4.42 8.94 -3.92
N PHE A 190 4.46 8.41 -2.70
CA PHE A 190 5.71 7.95 -2.11
C PHE A 190 6.21 6.66 -2.79
N PRO A 191 7.50 6.31 -2.64
CA PRO A 191 8.08 5.14 -3.31
C PRO A 191 7.29 3.84 -3.17
N PRO A 192 6.75 3.45 -1.99
CA PRO A 192 5.92 2.25 -1.88
C PRO A 192 4.70 2.31 -2.80
N GLN A 193 3.93 3.39 -2.75
CA GLN A 193 2.70 3.57 -3.52
C GLN A 193 2.99 3.52 -5.01
N LEU A 194 3.98 4.30 -5.47
CA LEU A 194 4.31 4.35 -6.88
C LEU A 194 4.85 3.02 -7.40
N TYR A 195 5.72 2.37 -6.62
CA TYR A 195 6.29 1.08 -7.01
C TYR A 195 5.22 -0.01 -7.13
N LEU A 196 4.33 -0.11 -6.15
CA LEU A 196 3.28 -1.12 -6.17
C LEU A 196 2.25 -0.82 -7.27
N LEU A 197 1.89 0.45 -7.48
CA LEU A 197 1.05 0.86 -8.62
C LEU A 197 1.67 0.47 -9.96
N HIS A 198 2.98 0.68 -10.13
CA HIS A 198 3.71 0.27 -11.33
C HIS A 198 3.59 -1.24 -11.59
N LEU A 199 3.88 -2.07 -10.58
CA LEU A 199 3.75 -3.52 -10.72
C LEU A 199 2.32 -3.96 -11.07
N LEU A 200 1.31 -3.32 -10.47
CA LEU A 200 -0.09 -3.66 -10.73
C LEU A 200 -0.59 -3.15 -12.09
N SER A 201 -0.01 -2.07 -12.62
CA SER A 201 -0.38 -1.52 -13.94
C SER A 201 -0.04 -2.45 -15.11
N ASP A 202 0.90 -3.38 -14.90
CA ASP A 202 1.23 -4.43 -15.88
C ASP A 202 0.13 -5.49 -16.03
N TYR A 203 -0.88 -5.49 -15.15
CA TYR A 203 -1.96 -6.49 -15.14
C TYR A 203 -3.37 -5.89 -15.11
N LEU A 204 -3.53 -4.72 -14.49
CA LEU A 204 -4.82 -4.09 -14.27
C LEU A 204 -4.96 -2.81 -15.08
N GLY A 205 -6.09 -2.69 -15.78
CA GLY A 205 -6.47 -1.47 -16.48
C GLY A 205 -6.95 -1.72 -17.91
N PRO A 206 -7.37 -0.66 -18.62
CA PRO A 206 -8.02 -0.78 -19.93
C PRO A 206 -7.09 -1.31 -21.02
N ALA A 207 -5.78 -1.17 -20.88
CA ALA A 207 -4.79 -1.72 -21.82
C ALA A 207 -4.85 -3.26 -21.91
N HIS A 208 -5.37 -3.92 -20.87
CA HIS A 208 -5.50 -5.38 -20.77
C HIS A 208 -6.94 -5.86 -21.08
N GLY A 209 -7.72 -5.04 -21.80
CA GLY A 209 -9.10 -5.34 -22.18
C GLY A 209 -10.12 -5.11 -21.06
N THR A 210 -11.33 -5.68 -21.22
CA THR A 210 -12.47 -5.51 -20.31
C THR A 210 -12.82 -6.77 -19.51
N ASN A 211 -12.08 -7.86 -19.70
CA ASN A 211 -12.25 -9.07 -18.90
C ASN A 211 -11.54 -8.92 -17.55
N TYR A 212 -12.24 -8.28 -16.60
CA TYR A 212 -11.70 -7.99 -15.28
C TYR A 212 -11.32 -9.25 -14.49
N ALA A 213 -12.04 -10.36 -14.66
CA ALA A 213 -11.71 -11.63 -14.01
C ALA A 213 -10.38 -12.19 -14.50
N ALA A 214 -10.12 -12.14 -15.82
CA ALA A 214 -8.85 -12.60 -16.39
C ALA A 214 -7.67 -11.74 -15.93
N GLN A 215 -7.84 -10.41 -15.87
CA GLN A 215 -6.82 -9.50 -15.32
C GLN A 215 -6.50 -9.83 -13.85
N ARG A 216 -7.53 -10.08 -13.03
CA ARG A 216 -7.34 -10.49 -11.62
C ARG A 216 -6.59 -11.82 -11.53
N ALA A 217 -6.93 -12.79 -12.36
CA ALA A 217 -6.26 -14.09 -12.39
C ALA A 217 -4.76 -13.93 -12.75
N ALA A 218 -4.44 -13.14 -13.77
CA ALA A 218 -3.06 -12.86 -14.18
C ALA A 218 -2.27 -12.15 -13.06
N LEU A 219 -2.90 -11.19 -12.37
CA LEU A 219 -2.28 -10.54 -11.22
C LEU A 219 -2.04 -11.53 -10.07
N VAL A 220 -3.02 -12.38 -9.75
CA VAL A 220 -2.86 -13.42 -8.71
C VAL A 220 -1.72 -14.37 -9.07
N GLU A 221 -1.61 -14.78 -10.33
CA GLU A 221 -0.49 -15.59 -10.81
C GLU A 221 0.85 -14.88 -10.58
N PHE A 222 0.95 -13.60 -10.93
CA PHE A 222 2.14 -12.79 -10.64
C PHE A 222 2.49 -12.72 -9.16
N LEU A 223 1.50 -12.51 -8.28
CA LEU A 223 1.71 -12.43 -6.83
C LEU A 223 2.27 -13.74 -6.24
N HIS A 224 1.95 -14.88 -6.84
CA HIS A 224 2.44 -16.20 -6.42
C HIS A 224 3.67 -16.68 -7.20
N LYS A 225 4.07 -15.97 -8.25
CA LYS A 225 5.15 -16.38 -9.15
C LYS A 225 6.51 -16.35 -8.45
N ILE A 226 7.25 -17.44 -8.60
CA ILE A 226 8.66 -17.56 -8.26
C ILE A 226 9.40 -18.14 -9.49
N PRO A 227 10.49 -17.53 -9.97
CA PRO A 227 11.15 -16.34 -9.43
C PRO A 227 10.34 -15.05 -9.68
N THR A 228 10.47 -14.07 -8.78
CA THR A 228 9.74 -12.78 -8.82
C THR A 228 10.27 -11.79 -9.85
N GLY A 229 11.36 -12.15 -10.52
CA GLY A 229 11.98 -11.35 -11.57
C GLY A 229 12.92 -12.18 -12.44
N PRO A 230 13.49 -11.58 -13.49
CA PRO A 230 14.14 -12.31 -14.57
C PRO A 230 15.60 -12.70 -14.29
N SER A 231 16.27 -12.12 -13.29
CA SER A 231 17.65 -12.51 -12.97
C SER A 231 17.72 -13.81 -12.17
N ASP A 232 18.88 -14.45 -12.16
CA ASP A 232 19.17 -15.58 -11.27
C ASP A 232 19.59 -15.12 -9.85
N HIS A 233 19.25 -13.88 -9.46
CA HIS A 233 19.59 -13.38 -8.13
C HIS A 233 18.80 -14.16 -7.06
N PRO A 234 19.43 -14.59 -5.95
CA PRO A 234 18.76 -15.40 -4.91
C PRO A 234 17.48 -14.76 -4.34
N LEU A 235 17.43 -13.43 -4.28
CA LEU A 235 16.25 -12.69 -3.81
C LEU A 235 15.02 -12.86 -4.72
N GLY A 236 15.21 -13.26 -5.98
CA GLY A 236 14.12 -13.66 -6.86
C GLY A 236 13.37 -14.90 -6.38
N ARG A 237 13.99 -15.74 -5.53
CA ARG A 237 13.41 -16.97 -4.98
C ARG A 237 12.54 -16.72 -3.74
N ILE A 238 12.54 -15.50 -3.20
CA ILE A 238 11.66 -15.08 -2.10
C ILE A 238 10.31 -14.71 -2.69
N SER A 239 9.23 -15.35 -2.22
CA SER A 239 7.85 -15.04 -2.60
C SER A 239 7.56 -13.55 -2.42
N TRP A 240 6.64 -12.99 -3.22
CA TRP A 240 6.23 -11.59 -3.01
C TRP A 240 5.78 -11.36 -1.57
N ALA A 241 4.87 -12.19 -1.06
CA ALA A 241 4.35 -12.12 0.31
C ALA A 241 5.44 -11.98 1.39
N ASP A 242 6.57 -12.65 1.18
CA ASP A 242 7.71 -12.64 2.09
C ASP A 242 8.77 -11.58 1.74
N LYS A 243 8.66 -10.84 0.64
CA LYS A 243 9.60 -9.75 0.38
C LYS A 243 9.51 -8.68 1.46
N CYS A 244 10.67 -8.21 1.89
CA CYS A 244 10.81 -7.05 2.76
C CYS A 244 11.70 -6.02 2.08
N ILE A 245 11.18 -4.81 1.89
CA ILE A 245 11.82 -3.74 1.12
C ILE A 245 12.05 -2.54 2.03
N SER A 246 13.30 -2.15 2.18
CA SER A 246 13.72 -0.88 2.76
C SER A 246 14.61 -0.15 1.75
N PRO A 247 14.10 0.90 1.07
CA PRO A 247 14.85 1.55 0.00
C PRO A 247 16.17 2.16 0.49
N VAL A 248 17.25 1.90 -0.23
CA VAL A 248 18.58 2.46 0.06
C VAL A 248 19.11 3.18 -1.18
N GLY A 249 19.60 4.41 -1.01
CA GLY A 249 20.21 5.15 -2.09
C GLY A 249 21.51 4.49 -2.57
N LEU A 250 21.64 4.28 -3.88
CA LEU A 250 22.90 3.88 -4.50
C LEU A 250 23.82 5.11 -4.67
N PRO A 251 25.14 4.97 -4.50
CA PRO A 251 26.11 6.04 -4.70
C PRO A 251 26.36 6.27 -6.20
N ILE A 252 25.31 6.60 -6.94
CA ILE A 252 25.33 6.77 -8.40
C ILE A 252 24.83 8.17 -8.74
N THR A 253 25.68 8.95 -9.42
CA THR A 253 25.34 10.29 -9.89
C THR A 253 24.69 10.22 -11.27
N ARG A 254 23.37 10.40 -11.34
CA ARG A 254 22.65 10.45 -12.62
C ARG A 254 22.77 11.83 -13.28
N ALA A 255 22.78 11.86 -14.61
CA ALA A 255 22.84 13.10 -15.38
C ALA A 255 21.63 14.02 -15.15
N ASP A 256 20.47 13.46 -14.83
CA ASP A 256 19.23 14.20 -14.53
C ASP A 256 19.08 14.60 -13.06
N GLY A 257 20.10 14.35 -12.23
CA GLY A 257 20.13 14.69 -10.81
C GLY A 257 19.23 13.83 -9.91
N ARG A 258 18.57 12.78 -10.43
CA ARG A 258 17.76 11.87 -9.61
C ARG A 258 18.62 10.89 -8.83
N ALA A 259 18.22 10.61 -7.60
CA ALA A 259 18.75 9.50 -6.81
C ALA A 259 18.21 8.17 -7.35
N THR A 260 19.02 7.11 -7.26
CA THR A 260 18.62 5.73 -7.57
C THR A 260 18.46 4.98 -6.25
N LEU A 261 17.26 4.46 -5.99
CA LEU A 261 16.96 3.66 -4.80
C LEU A 261 16.97 2.18 -5.16
N ASN A 262 17.85 1.44 -4.50
CA ASN A 262 17.86 -0.01 -4.47
C ASN A 262 16.73 -0.50 -3.55
N LEU A 263 16.05 -1.56 -3.97
CA LEU A 263 14.91 -2.14 -3.26
C LEU A 263 15.22 -3.49 -2.63
N GLU A 264 16.46 -3.98 -2.71
CA GLU A 264 16.81 -5.34 -2.32
C GLU A 264 16.97 -5.55 -0.81
N HIS A 265 17.19 -4.48 -0.05
CA HIS A 265 17.51 -4.58 1.38
C HIS A 265 16.26 -4.78 2.24
N PRO A 266 16.28 -5.68 3.24
CA PRO A 266 15.13 -5.93 4.10
C PRO A 266 15.00 -4.94 5.28
N GLY A 267 15.90 -3.96 5.40
CA GLY A 267 16.01 -3.08 6.58
C GLY A 267 16.99 -3.63 7.63
N LEU A 268 17.35 -2.80 8.61
CA LEU A 268 18.28 -3.21 9.68
C LEU A 268 17.68 -4.29 10.58
N GLU A 269 16.37 -4.26 10.78
CA GLU A 269 15.60 -5.17 11.62
C GLU A 269 15.69 -6.63 11.19
N LEU A 270 15.96 -6.86 9.91
CA LEU A 270 15.98 -8.18 9.29
C LEU A 270 17.33 -8.47 8.63
N ASN A 271 18.35 -7.68 8.95
CA ASN A 271 19.69 -7.92 8.43
C ASN A 271 20.22 -9.29 8.90
N GLY A 272 20.85 -10.04 7.99
CA GLY A 272 21.33 -11.40 8.27
C GLY A 272 20.24 -12.48 8.31
N THR A 273 18.96 -12.14 8.08
CA THR A 273 17.89 -13.13 7.87
C THR A 273 17.82 -13.56 6.40
N THR A 274 16.95 -14.53 6.09
CA THR A 274 16.67 -14.95 4.70
C THR A 274 15.72 -13.99 3.96
N ARG A 275 15.30 -12.88 4.58
CA ARG A 275 14.40 -11.89 3.99
C ARG A 275 15.19 -10.94 3.08
N GLY A 276 14.52 -10.43 2.06
CA GLY A 276 15.05 -9.41 1.15
C GLY A 276 13.97 -8.90 0.22
N GLY A 277 14.29 -7.88 -0.56
CA GLY A 277 13.34 -7.16 -1.37
C GLY A 277 13.35 -7.54 -2.85
N ASP A 278 13.17 -6.56 -3.72
CA ASP A 278 13.29 -6.75 -5.17
C ASP A 278 14.68 -6.29 -5.64
N HIS A 279 15.47 -7.22 -6.18
CA HIS A 279 16.78 -6.92 -6.74
C HIS A 279 16.67 -6.32 -8.14
N ASP A 280 15.72 -6.81 -8.94
CA ASP A 280 15.68 -6.58 -10.39
C ASP A 280 15.19 -5.18 -10.75
N ARG A 281 14.59 -4.47 -9.79
CA ARG A 281 14.04 -3.14 -10.00
C ARG A 281 14.64 -2.12 -9.04
N VAL A 282 14.74 -0.89 -9.53
CA VAL A 282 15.12 0.29 -8.75
C VAL A 282 14.05 1.37 -8.89
N VAL A 283 14.02 2.30 -7.93
CA VAL A 283 13.19 3.50 -7.99
C VAL A 283 14.09 4.72 -8.19
N LEU A 284 13.86 5.48 -9.25
CA LEU A 284 14.48 6.78 -9.47
C LEU A 284 13.61 7.86 -8.83
N VAL A 285 14.22 8.82 -8.14
CA VAL A 285 13.50 9.92 -7.49
C VAL A 285 14.32 11.21 -7.48
N SER A 286 13.69 12.35 -7.76
CA SER A 286 14.40 13.65 -7.79
C SER A 286 14.74 14.21 -6.41
N ARG A 287 13.91 13.93 -5.38
CA ARG A 287 14.14 14.32 -3.98
C ARG A 287 13.61 13.26 -3.03
N LEU A 288 14.45 12.81 -2.10
CA LEU A 288 14.14 11.80 -1.09
C LEU A 288 13.48 12.35 0.17
N THR A 289 13.70 13.63 0.49
CA THR A 289 13.28 14.21 1.77
C THR A 289 11.94 14.91 1.64
N GLY A 290 10.94 14.37 2.34
CA GLY A 290 9.77 15.08 2.85
C GLY A 290 9.94 15.30 4.35
N GLY A 291 10.73 16.29 4.75
CA GLY A 291 10.68 16.84 6.11
C GLY A 291 9.58 17.91 6.21
N PRO A 292 9.15 18.31 7.42
CA PRO A 292 8.13 19.35 7.57
C PRO A 292 8.46 20.64 6.78
N GLY A 293 7.56 21.12 5.94
CA GLY A 293 7.74 22.26 5.02
C GLY A 293 8.39 21.97 3.66
N THR A 294 8.78 20.73 3.35
CA THR A 294 9.43 20.39 2.05
C THR A 294 8.49 19.62 1.11
N PRO A 295 8.55 19.87 -0.22
CA PRO A 295 7.73 19.12 -1.19
C PRO A 295 8.02 17.62 -1.13
N GLY A 296 6.98 16.80 -1.25
CA GLY A 296 7.10 15.35 -1.36
C GLY A 296 7.90 14.90 -2.59
N PRO A 297 8.14 13.58 -2.75
CA PRO A 297 8.92 13.07 -3.88
C PRO A 297 8.23 13.41 -5.21
N THR A 298 9.02 13.81 -6.21
CA THR A 298 8.53 14.10 -7.57
C THR A 298 9.41 13.39 -8.60
N LYS A 299 8.88 13.22 -9.83
CA LYS A 299 9.55 12.51 -10.95
C LYS A 299 10.01 11.10 -10.57
N VAL A 300 9.19 10.42 -9.77
CA VAL A 300 9.46 9.07 -9.30
C VAL A 300 9.21 8.09 -10.46
N GLN A 301 10.12 7.14 -10.67
CA GLN A 301 10.03 6.18 -11.77
C GLN A 301 10.59 4.83 -11.37
N VAL A 302 9.89 3.74 -11.66
CA VAL A 302 10.44 2.38 -11.51
C VAL A 302 11.18 1.98 -12.79
N ARG A 303 12.32 1.31 -12.65
CA ARG A 303 13.11 0.80 -13.77
C ARG A 303 13.76 -0.53 -13.46
N TRP A 304 14.05 -1.30 -14.49
CA TRP A 304 14.95 -2.45 -14.38
C TRP A 304 16.34 -1.99 -13.94
N ARG A 305 16.92 -2.70 -12.96
CA ARG A 305 18.21 -2.38 -12.34
C ARG A 305 19.31 -2.31 -13.39
N ASP A 306 19.45 -3.33 -14.22
CA ASP A 306 20.54 -3.43 -15.21
C ASP A 306 20.57 -2.27 -16.18
N GLU A 307 19.40 -1.82 -16.64
CA GLU A 307 19.31 -0.67 -17.53
C GLU A 307 19.62 0.64 -16.78
N ALA A 308 19.06 0.80 -15.58
CA ALA A 308 19.27 1.99 -14.78
C ALA A 308 20.75 2.16 -14.39
N LEU A 309 21.47 1.07 -14.13
CA LEU A 309 22.90 1.07 -13.79
C LEU A 309 23.78 1.38 -15.01
N LYS A 310 23.47 0.84 -16.20
CA LYS A 310 24.21 1.14 -17.44
C LYS A 310 24.19 2.63 -17.78
N GLU A 311 23.08 3.31 -17.52
CA GLU A 311 22.94 4.76 -17.74
C GLU A 311 23.56 5.62 -16.63
N GLY A 312 23.90 5.03 -15.48
CA GLY A 312 24.32 5.73 -14.26
C GLY A 312 25.83 6.03 -14.16
N VAL A 313 26.65 5.60 -15.12
CA VAL A 313 28.10 5.74 -15.03
C VAL A 313 28.55 6.99 -15.81
N ARG A 314 28.82 8.09 -15.11
CA ARG A 314 29.91 8.97 -15.57
C ARG A 314 31.20 8.26 -15.19
N ASN A 315 32.01 7.91 -16.19
CA ASN A 315 33.43 7.68 -15.95
C ASN A 315 33.97 8.96 -15.30
N GLU A 316 34.32 8.90 -14.02
CA GLU A 316 35.34 9.78 -13.48
C GLU A 316 36.65 9.39 -14.16
N GLY A 317 36.80 9.87 -15.40
CA GLY A 317 38.08 9.87 -16.08
C GLY A 317 39.04 10.68 -15.23
N LYS A 318 40.11 10.01 -14.79
CA LYS A 318 41.37 10.62 -14.39
C LYS A 318 41.59 11.96 -15.08
N LEU A 319 41.83 13.00 -14.30
CA LEU A 319 42.76 14.09 -14.59
C LEU A 319 43.31 14.59 -13.24
#